data_AF-A0A841AC38-F1
#
_entry.id   AF-A0A841AC38-F1
#
_cell.length_a   1.000
_cell.length_b   1.000
_cell.length_c   1.000
_cell.angle_alpha   90.00
_cell.angle_beta   90.00
_cell.angle_gamma   90.00
#
_symmetry.space_group_name_H-M   'P 1'
#
loop_
_entity.id
_entity.type
_entity.pdbx_description
1 polymer ?
#
loop_
_entity_poly.entity_id
_entity_poly.type
_entity_poly.pdbx_seq_one_letter_code
_entity_poly.pdbx_strand_id
1 'polypeptide(L)'
;MDRDRPSRASIHARLDAALAQLHDNLGGLPTRRQAAYVWDGIWHEEAHHSTALEGNTLVLREVEHLLDSNRALGAKTLTEYAEAKGYGAAATWVYGQAREPGEWSTGQLITMTEIRRIHHELMAPVWAFDPHPDATEREAPGPLGEHDIHPFEQGMTPPSWPLVPAELAAWVDGVNSGVLERGDGPLPERLAKMHNDAERIHPFVDRNGRTGRLVMNLLLVRLDHPPVIILKKQRDRCLDAMGKADVGDYDPLGELLARAMIDNLNRFILPSIAGPAKLVPLAALSDMALSVAALRLAASKGRLDAEKRSDGQWLSSRAAVETYKASRKHAGRQPLE
;
A
#
# COMPACT_ATOMS: atom_id res chain seq x y z
N MET A 1 22.58 14.18 -20.15
CA MET A 1 22.43 12.71 -20.27
C MET A 1 21.29 12.32 -19.35
N ASP A 2 20.09 12.20 -19.90
CA ASP A 2 18.94 11.66 -19.17
C ASP A 2 19.31 10.26 -18.67
N ARG A 3 19.37 10.10 -17.35
CA ARG A 3 19.55 8.79 -16.74
C ARG A 3 18.27 8.00 -16.96
N ASP A 4 18.23 7.27 -18.07
CA ASP A 4 17.51 6.03 -18.36
C ASP A 4 16.36 5.72 -17.36
N ARG A 5 15.27 6.48 -17.47
CA ARG A 5 14.04 6.17 -16.70
C ARG A 5 13.47 4.89 -17.31
N PRO A 6 13.30 3.81 -16.53
CA PRO A 6 12.76 2.56 -17.06
C PRO A 6 11.38 2.79 -17.67
N SER A 7 11.14 2.19 -18.83
CA SER A 7 9.86 2.24 -19.53
C SER A 7 8.74 1.61 -18.69
N ARG A 8 7.48 1.97 -18.96
CA ARG A 8 6.33 1.37 -18.27
C ARG A 8 6.28 -0.15 -18.42
N ALA A 9 6.46 -0.65 -19.64
CA ALA A 9 6.54 -2.08 -19.92
C ALA A 9 7.63 -2.78 -19.09
N SER A 10 8.79 -2.14 -18.90
CA SER A 10 9.85 -2.66 -18.03
C SER A 10 9.43 -2.70 -16.56
N ILE A 11 8.65 -1.73 -16.08
CA ILE A 11 8.15 -1.71 -14.69
C ILE A 11 7.10 -2.79 -14.48
N HIS A 12 6.18 -2.99 -15.43
CA HIS A 12 5.16 -4.04 -15.36
C HIS A 12 5.83 -5.42 -15.37
N ALA A 13 6.75 -5.67 -16.30
CA ALA A 13 7.50 -6.93 -16.34
C ALA A 13 8.29 -7.18 -15.05
N ARG A 14 8.84 -6.13 -14.43
CA ARG A 14 9.52 -6.23 -13.12
C ARG A 14 8.56 -6.56 -11.99
N LEU A 15 7.33 -6.04 -12.01
CA LEU A 15 6.32 -6.40 -11.05
C LEU A 15 5.92 -7.87 -11.23
N ASP A 16 5.66 -8.31 -12.46
CA ASP A 16 5.29 -9.70 -12.76
C ASP A 16 6.36 -10.67 -12.29
N ALA A 17 7.64 -10.37 -12.55
CA ALA A 17 8.77 -11.17 -12.07
C ALA A 17 8.87 -11.19 -10.53
N ALA A 18 8.54 -10.07 -9.87
CA ALA A 18 8.58 -9.97 -8.42
C ALA A 18 7.40 -10.73 -7.76
N LEU A 19 6.22 -10.71 -8.38
CA LEU A 19 5.05 -11.48 -7.95
C LEU A 19 5.27 -12.98 -8.16
N ALA A 20 5.77 -13.40 -9.32
CA ALA A 20 6.16 -14.79 -9.56
C ALA A 20 7.20 -15.27 -8.54
N GLN A 21 8.18 -14.43 -8.19
CA GLN A 21 9.13 -14.76 -7.14
C GLN A 21 8.47 -14.94 -5.77
N LEU A 22 7.51 -14.08 -5.40
CA LEU A 22 6.77 -14.19 -4.16
C LEU A 22 5.96 -15.50 -4.10
N HIS A 23 5.22 -15.80 -5.16
CA HIS A 23 4.32 -16.96 -5.20
C HIS A 23 5.08 -18.28 -5.35
N ASP A 24 5.98 -18.37 -6.34
CA ASP A 24 6.60 -19.64 -6.72
C ASP A 24 7.77 -20.03 -5.80
N ASN A 25 8.52 -19.05 -5.28
CA ASN A 25 9.75 -19.32 -4.51
C ASN A 25 9.61 -19.04 -3.01
N LEU A 26 8.69 -18.15 -2.63
CA LEU A 26 8.58 -17.69 -1.24
C LEU A 26 7.29 -18.15 -0.55
N GLY A 27 6.34 -18.72 -1.29
CA GLY A 27 5.12 -19.30 -0.75
C GLY A 27 4.03 -18.27 -0.42
N GLY A 28 4.08 -17.09 -1.05
CA GLY A 28 3.09 -16.04 -0.89
C GLY A 28 3.36 -15.05 0.25
N LEU A 29 2.35 -14.24 0.57
CA LEU A 29 2.41 -13.29 1.68
C LEU A 29 2.42 -14.03 3.02
N PRO A 30 3.25 -13.58 3.99
CA PRO A 30 3.31 -14.20 5.30
C PRO A 30 1.96 -14.09 6.01
N THR A 31 1.56 -15.12 6.74
CA THR A 31 0.39 -15.04 7.64
C THR A 31 0.64 -14.00 8.74
N ARG A 32 -0.44 -13.47 9.34
CA ARG A 32 -0.32 -12.52 10.46
C ARG A 32 0.51 -13.10 11.62
N ARG A 33 0.35 -14.39 11.90
CA ARG A 33 1.13 -15.11 12.92
C ARG A 33 2.62 -15.22 12.59
N GLN A 34 2.98 -15.36 11.31
CA GLN A 34 4.38 -15.50 10.88
C GLN A 34 5.14 -14.17 10.92
N ALA A 35 4.45 -13.05 10.68
CA ALA A 35 5.09 -11.76 10.47
C ALA A 35 4.28 -10.58 11.02
N ALA A 36 3.80 -10.67 12.27
CA ALA A 36 3.01 -9.60 12.89
C ALA A 36 3.71 -8.23 12.80
N TYR A 37 5.01 -8.17 13.13
CA TYR A 37 5.81 -6.94 13.04
C TYR A 37 5.90 -6.33 11.62
N VAL A 38 5.77 -7.16 10.57
CA VAL A 38 5.76 -6.68 9.18
C VAL A 38 4.45 -6.01 8.87
N TRP A 39 3.35 -6.65 9.26
CA TRP A 39 2.00 -6.09 9.10
C TRP A 39 1.85 -4.81 9.90
N ASP A 40 2.39 -4.77 11.12
CA ASP A 40 2.41 -3.58 11.95
C ASP A 40 3.23 -2.45 11.28
N GLY A 41 4.40 -2.76 10.74
CA GLY A 41 5.20 -1.81 9.99
C GLY A 41 4.51 -1.27 8.74
N ILE A 42 3.82 -2.13 7.98
CA ILE A 42 3.06 -1.74 6.79
C ILE A 42 1.94 -0.79 7.17
N TRP A 43 1.12 -1.11 8.17
CA TRP A 43 0.01 -0.24 8.54
C TRP A 43 0.46 1.07 9.16
N HIS A 44 1.65 1.15 9.78
CA HIS A 44 2.15 2.39 10.38
C HIS A 44 2.52 3.38 9.27
N GLU A 45 3.20 2.86 8.25
CA GLU A 45 3.56 3.62 7.05
C GLU A 45 2.32 4.01 6.25
N GLU A 46 1.35 3.10 6.12
CA GLU A 46 0.09 3.37 5.45
C GLU A 46 -0.72 4.45 6.19
N ALA A 47 -0.88 4.33 7.52
CA ALA A 47 -1.56 5.33 8.33
C ALA A 47 -0.89 6.70 8.26
N HIS A 48 0.45 6.75 8.34
CA HIS A 48 1.18 7.99 8.20
C HIS A 48 0.99 8.62 6.82
N HIS A 49 1.21 7.86 5.75
CA HIS A 49 1.18 8.42 4.40
C HIS A 49 -0.23 8.74 3.93
N SER A 50 -1.20 7.87 4.22
CA SER A 50 -2.59 8.02 3.78
C SER A 50 -3.30 9.17 4.48
N THR A 51 -3.03 9.42 5.77
CA THR A 51 -3.56 10.60 6.47
C THR A 51 -2.85 11.88 6.03
N ALA A 52 -1.54 11.84 5.80
CA ALA A 52 -0.77 13.00 5.35
C ALA A 52 -1.09 13.44 3.91
N LEU A 53 -1.58 12.54 3.03
CA LEU A 53 -2.11 12.91 1.71
C LEU A 53 -3.29 13.90 1.80
N GLU A 54 -4.06 13.80 2.87
CA GLU A 54 -5.23 14.64 3.16
C GLU A 54 -4.92 15.77 4.15
N GLY A 55 -3.64 16.07 4.41
CA GLY A 55 -3.21 17.23 5.22
C GLY A 55 -2.84 16.96 6.68
N ASN A 56 -2.93 15.72 7.17
CA ASN A 56 -2.48 15.40 8.53
C ASN A 56 -0.96 15.63 8.70
N THR A 57 -0.55 16.29 9.79
CA THR A 57 0.84 16.75 9.98
C THR A 57 1.68 15.89 10.93
N LEU A 58 1.13 14.78 11.44
CA LEU A 58 1.89 13.83 12.25
C LEU A 58 3.07 13.25 11.46
N VAL A 59 4.26 13.20 12.06
CA VAL A 59 5.40 12.47 11.48
C VAL A 59 5.30 10.98 11.79
N LEU A 60 5.98 10.14 10.99
CA LEU A 60 5.91 8.69 11.13
C LEU A 60 6.14 8.20 12.57
N ARG A 61 7.16 8.72 13.26
CA ARG A 61 7.44 8.35 14.66
C ARG A 61 6.32 8.70 15.64
N GLU A 62 5.59 9.78 15.38
CA GLU A 62 4.42 10.16 16.20
C GLU A 62 3.26 9.20 15.94
N VAL A 63 3.04 8.80 14.67
CA VAL A 63 2.04 7.80 14.29
C VAL A 63 2.36 6.43 14.89
N GLU A 64 3.60 5.94 14.76
CA GLU A 64 4.06 4.68 15.36
C GLU A 64 3.78 4.67 16.87
N HIS A 65 4.25 5.70 17.60
CA HIS A 65 4.03 5.77 19.04
C HIS A 65 2.55 5.84 19.41
N LEU A 66 1.75 6.60 18.64
CA LEU A 66 0.32 6.74 18.88
C LEU A 66 -0.40 5.40 18.75
N LEU A 67 -0.08 4.62 17.72
CA LEU A 67 -0.71 3.35 17.43
C LEU A 67 -0.21 2.24 18.39
N ASP A 68 1.06 2.23 18.73
CA ASP A 68 1.65 1.22 19.64
C ASP A 68 1.24 1.44 21.10
N SER A 69 1.21 2.68 21.56
CA SER A 69 1.05 3.00 22.99
C SER A 69 -0.30 3.63 23.35
N ASN A 70 -1.13 3.94 22.34
CA ASN A 70 -2.37 4.70 22.47
C ASN A 70 -2.19 6.11 23.09
N ARG A 71 -0.96 6.65 23.11
CA ARG A 71 -0.62 7.96 23.70
C ARG A 71 -0.21 8.97 22.62
N ALA A 72 -0.65 10.21 22.78
CA ALA A 72 -0.23 11.31 21.92
C ALA A 72 1.19 11.77 22.24
N LEU A 73 1.98 12.08 21.21
CA LEU A 73 3.25 12.79 21.31
C LEU A 73 3.15 14.12 20.58
N GLY A 74 3.68 15.17 21.21
CA GLY A 74 3.68 16.51 20.64
C GLY A 74 2.39 17.30 20.94
N ALA A 75 2.20 18.38 20.19
CA ALA A 75 1.11 19.34 20.39
C ALA A 75 0.26 19.47 19.10
N LYS A 76 -0.16 18.34 18.51
CA LYS A 76 -1.05 18.32 17.35
C LYS A 76 -2.51 18.38 17.77
N THR A 77 -3.40 18.58 16.78
CA THR A 77 -4.83 18.64 17.05
C THR A 77 -5.39 17.27 17.47
N LEU A 78 -6.48 17.28 18.24
CA LEU A 78 -7.17 16.04 18.60
C LEU A 78 -7.67 15.30 17.35
N THR A 79 -8.19 16.04 16.36
CA THR A 79 -8.62 15.51 15.06
C THR A 79 -7.48 14.76 14.37
N GLU A 80 -6.27 15.33 14.28
CA GLU A 80 -5.13 14.63 13.66
C GLU A 80 -4.77 13.31 14.35
N TYR A 81 -4.78 13.27 15.69
CA TYR A 81 -4.53 12.03 16.42
C TYR A 81 -5.67 11.02 16.21
N ALA A 82 -6.93 11.46 16.26
CA ALA A 82 -8.08 10.60 16.07
C ALA A 82 -8.12 10.01 14.64
N GLU A 83 -7.75 10.80 13.64
CA GLU A 83 -7.61 10.36 12.25
C GLU A 83 -6.56 9.26 12.07
N ALA A 84 -5.37 9.45 12.66
CA ALA A 84 -4.32 8.45 12.62
C ALA A 84 -4.75 7.17 13.35
N LYS A 85 -5.44 7.29 14.50
CA LYS A 85 -6.03 6.14 15.21
C LYS A 85 -7.09 5.41 14.40
N GLY A 86 -8.00 6.14 13.76
CA GLY A 86 -9.05 5.57 12.90
C GLY A 86 -8.45 4.82 11.72
N TYR A 87 -7.42 5.39 11.08
CA TYR A 87 -6.70 4.67 10.03
C TYR A 87 -6.01 3.41 10.54
N GLY A 88 -5.30 3.49 11.67
CA GLY A 88 -4.66 2.32 12.27
C GLY A 88 -5.65 1.20 12.62
N ALA A 89 -6.81 1.55 13.18
CA ALA A 89 -7.89 0.60 13.47
C ALA A 89 -8.44 -0.04 12.19
N ALA A 90 -8.74 0.76 11.17
CA ALA A 90 -9.25 0.29 9.89
C ALA A 90 -8.23 -0.60 9.16
N ALA A 91 -6.95 -0.21 9.13
CA ALA A 91 -5.88 -1.03 8.56
C ALA A 91 -5.72 -2.35 9.30
N THR A 92 -5.73 -2.33 10.65
CA THR A 92 -5.70 -3.53 11.47
C THR A 92 -6.83 -4.49 11.12
N TRP A 93 -8.04 -3.95 10.96
CA TRP A 93 -9.20 -4.71 10.53
C TRP A 93 -9.03 -5.25 9.10
N VAL A 94 -8.58 -4.43 8.14
CA VAL A 94 -8.36 -4.83 6.73
C VAL A 94 -7.38 -5.99 6.62
N TYR A 95 -6.21 -5.90 7.23
CA TYR A 95 -5.20 -6.96 7.12
C TYR A 95 -5.62 -8.24 7.84
N GLY A 96 -6.36 -8.12 8.96
CA GLY A 96 -7.00 -9.25 9.63
C GLY A 96 -8.05 -9.91 8.73
N GLN A 97 -8.97 -9.12 8.19
CA GLN A 97 -10.07 -9.58 7.34
C GLN A 97 -9.61 -10.12 5.99
N ALA A 98 -8.45 -9.69 5.48
CA ALA A 98 -7.88 -10.20 4.24
C ALA A 98 -7.29 -11.61 4.41
N ARG A 99 -6.63 -11.89 5.54
CA ARG A 99 -5.91 -13.16 5.77
C ARG A 99 -6.71 -14.18 6.57
N GLU A 100 -7.54 -13.71 7.48
CA GLU A 100 -8.29 -14.51 8.46
C GLU A 100 -9.73 -13.99 8.55
N PRO A 101 -10.54 -14.03 7.45
CA PRO A 101 -11.87 -13.43 7.42
C PRO A 101 -12.90 -14.11 8.34
N GLY A 102 -12.53 -15.21 9.01
CA GLY A 102 -13.39 -15.96 9.92
C GLY A 102 -14.71 -16.40 9.28
N GLU A 103 -15.77 -16.43 10.09
CA GLU A 103 -17.14 -16.75 9.65
C GLU A 103 -17.81 -15.62 8.84
N TRP A 104 -17.14 -14.48 8.68
CA TRP A 104 -17.67 -13.32 7.95
C TRP A 104 -17.39 -13.37 6.44
N SER A 105 -16.73 -14.41 5.93
CA SER A 105 -16.49 -14.57 4.50
C SER A 105 -17.69 -15.21 3.79
N THR A 106 -18.24 -14.51 2.79
CA THR A 106 -19.22 -15.07 1.86
C THR A 106 -18.58 -15.87 0.71
N GLY A 107 -17.24 -15.98 0.69
CA GLY A 107 -16.47 -16.49 -0.45
C GLY A 107 -16.26 -15.46 -1.57
N GLN A 108 -16.85 -14.28 -1.44
CA GLN A 108 -16.63 -13.15 -2.35
C GLN A 108 -15.30 -12.44 -2.04
N LEU A 109 -14.71 -11.80 -3.04
CA LEU A 109 -13.47 -11.04 -2.90
C LEU A 109 -13.67 -9.73 -2.12
N ILE A 110 -14.85 -9.11 -2.25
CA ILE A 110 -15.26 -7.91 -1.49
C ILE A 110 -16.77 -7.85 -1.36
N THR A 111 -17.27 -7.27 -0.27
CA THR A 111 -18.68 -6.95 -0.09
C THR A 111 -18.92 -5.48 0.25
N MET A 112 -20.13 -4.99 -0.03
CA MET A 112 -20.59 -3.68 0.42
C MET A 112 -20.40 -3.48 1.93
N THR A 113 -20.71 -4.51 2.72
CA THR A 113 -20.56 -4.48 4.18
C THR A 113 -19.12 -4.22 4.61
N GLU A 114 -18.16 -4.82 3.92
CA GLU A 114 -16.73 -4.61 4.21
C GLU A 114 -16.30 -3.18 3.88
N ILE A 115 -16.74 -2.62 2.75
CA ILE A 115 -16.47 -1.21 2.39
C ILE A 115 -17.02 -0.26 3.46
N ARG A 116 -18.27 -0.48 3.90
CA ARG A 116 -18.89 0.29 4.98
C ARG A 116 -18.18 0.11 6.31
N ARG A 117 -17.69 -1.10 6.61
CA ARG A 117 -16.93 -1.37 7.84
C ARG A 117 -15.60 -0.64 7.85
N ILE A 118 -14.88 -0.62 6.74
CA ILE A 118 -13.63 0.15 6.61
C ILE A 118 -13.90 1.63 6.89
N HIS A 119 -14.92 2.20 6.24
CA HIS A 119 -15.30 3.60 6.46
C HIS A 119 -15.70 3.87 7.92
N HIS A 120 -16.45 2.95 8.54
CA HIS A 120 -16.82 3.06 9.95
C HIS A 120 -15.60 3.14 10.87
N GLU A 121 -14.63 2.25 10.72
CA GLU A 121 -13.40 2.23 11.54
C GLU A 121 -12.57 3.51 11.36
N LEU A 122 -12.50 4.02 10.12
CA LEU A 122 -11.80 5.26 9.81
C LEU A 122 -12.42 6.47 10.51
N MET A 123 -13.75 6.58 10.45
CA MET A 123 -14.49 7.75 10.90
C MET A 123 -14.79 7.75 12.40
N ALA A 124 -15.01 6.58 13.00
CA ALA A 124 -15.53 6.46 14.36
C ALA A 124 -14.73 7.27 15.41
N PRO A 125 -13.39 7.27 15.43
CA PRO A 125 -12.64 8.05 16.42
C PRO A 125 -12.84 9.56 16.32
N VAL A 126 -12.96 10.10 15.11
CA VAL A 126 -13.17 11.54 14.88
C VAL A 126 -14.63 11.90 15.13
N TRP A 127 -15.55 11.07 14.64
CA TRP A 127 -16.98 11.28 14.75
C TRP A 127 -17.48 11.42 16.19
N ALA A 128 -16.77 10.81 17.15
CA ALA A 128 -17.11 10.88 18.57
C ALA A 128 -17.07 12.31 19.15
N PHE A 129 -16.34 13.24 18.51
CA PHE A 129 -16.21 14.61 19.02
C PHE A 129 -16.24 15.70 17.93
N ASP A 130 -16.09 15.34 16.66
CA ASP A 130 -16.03 16.26 15.52
C ASP A 130 -16.74 15.63 14.30
N PRO A 131 -18.07 15.41 14.37
CA PRO A 131 -18.83 14.89 13.23
C PRO A 131 -18.83 15.88 12.07
N HIS A 132 -18.98 15.38 10.84
CA HIS A 132 -18.97 16.23 9.64
C HIS A 132 -20.09 17.28 9.72
N PRO A 133 -19.80 18.57 9.45
CA PRO A 133 -20.74 19.67 9.70
C PRO A 133 -22.06 19.53 8.92
N ASP A 134 -21.99 18.97 7.72
CA ASP A 134 -23.15 18.81 6.84
C ASP A 134 -23.81 17.43 6.92
N ALA A 135 -23.31 16.53 7.77
CA ALA A 135 -23.82 15.17 7.80
C ALA A 135 -25.13 15.04 8.60
N THR A 136 -26.04 14.25 8.06
CA THR A 136 -27.26 13.85 8.77
C THR A 136 -27.00 12.64 9.69
N GLU A 137 -27.98 12.30 10.55
CA GLU A 137 -27.93 11.06 11.36
C GLU A 137 -27.81 9.79 10.50
N ARG A 138 -28.20 9.84 9.23
CA ARG A 138 -28.12 8.72 8.28
C ARG A 138 -26.75 8.59 7.63
N GLU A 139 -25.88 9.57 7.77
CA GLU A 139 -24.53 9.62 7.20
C GLU A 139 -23.45 9.48 8.28
N ALA A 140 -23.81 8.81 9.38
CA ALA A 140 -22.88 8.38 10.39
C ALA A 140 -21.76 7.47 9.81
N PRO A 141 -20.72 7.11 10.59
CA PRO A 141 -19.66 6.22 10.14
C PRO A 141 -20.19 4.88 9.60
N GLY A 142 -20.03 4.65 8.30
CA GLY A 142 -20.35 3.40 7.61
C GLY A 142 -21.48 3.48 6.57
N PRO A 143 -22.66 4.05 6.88
CA PRO A 143 -23.67 4.39 5.87
C PRO A 143 -23.15 5.22 4.67
N LEU A 144 -23.85 5.13 3.54
CA LEU A 144 -23.54 5.90 2.32
C LEU A 144 -24.06 7.34 2.45
N GLY A 145 -23.46 8.28 1.72
CA GLY A 145 -23.89 9.68 1.67
C GLY A 145 -25.28 9.88 1.06
N GLU A 146 -26.00 10.90 1.53
CA GLU A 146 -27.31 11.35 1.02
C GLU A 146 -27.22 12.77 0.41
N HIS A 147 -26.01 13.22 0.05
CA HIS A 147 -25.73 14.53 -0.55
C HIS A 147 -24.91 14.43 -1.84
N ASP A 148 -25.21 15.31 -2.79
CA ASP A 148 -24.40 15.46 -4.00
C ASP A 148 -23.07 16.14 -3.66
N ILE A 149 -22.00 15.65 -4.27
CA ILE A 149 -20.64 16.14 -4.04
C ILE A 149 -20.26 17.11 -5.17
N HIS A 150 -19.67 18.24 -4.79
CA HIS A 150 -19.19 19.22 -5.76
C HIS A 150 -18.10 18.63 -6.68
N PRO A 151 -18.00 19.10 -7.93
CA PRO A 151 -16.93 18.70 -8.83
C PRO A 151 -15.54 18.93 -8.19
N PHE A 152 -14.65 17.95 -8.36
CA PHE A 152 -13.26 18.06 -7.92
C PHE A 152 -12.48 19.04 -8.81
N GLU A 153 -11.33 19.53 -8.31
CA GLU A 153 -10.45 20.47 -9.02
C GLU A 153 -10.04 19.95 -10.41
N GLN A 154 -9.88 18.63 -10.56
CA GLN A 154 -9.50 17.97 -11.81
C GLN A 154 -10.68 17.83 -12.80
N GLY A 155 -11.89 18.24 -12.42
CA GLY A 155 -13.09 18.25 -13.25
C GLY A 155 -13.99 17.01 -13.13
N MET A 156 -13.55 15.97 -12.42
CA MET A 156 -14.37 14.79 -12.13
C MET A 156 -15.52 15.17 -11.20
N THR A 157 -16.73 14.73 -11.52
CA THR A 157 -17.93 14.93 -10.69
C THR A 157 -18.48 13.56 -10.31
N PRO A 158 -18.64 13.25 -9.02
CA PRO A 158 -19.28 12.02 -8.56
C PRO A 158 -20.72 11.89 -9.08
N PRO A 159 -21.28 10.68 -9.13
CA PRO A 159 -22.69 10.50 -9.43
C PRO A 159 -23.55 11.19 -8.36
N SER A 160 -24.78 11.52 -8.72
CA SER A 160 -25.74 12.02 -7.74
C SER A 160 -26.01 10.94 -6.68
N TRP A 161 -26.15 11.35 -5.42
CA TRP A 161 -26.24 10.41 -4.29
C TRP A 161 -27.29 9.30 -4.42
N PRO A 162 -28.47 9.48 -5.08
CA PRO A 162 -29.43 8.38 -5.26
C PRO A 162 -28.90 7.25 -6.15
N LEU A 163 -27.89 7.51 -6.98
CA LEU A 163 -27.26 6.53 -7.87
C LEU A 163 -26.11 5.79 -7.18
N VAL A 164 -25.48 6.38 -6.16
CA VAL A 164 -24.33 5.83 -5.43
C VAL A 164 -24.55 4.37 -4.98
N PRO A 165 -25.68 3.98 -4.36
CA PRO A 165 -25.88 2.60 -3.95
C PRO A 165 -25.85 1.60 -5.12
N ALA A 166 -26.43 1.97 -6.26
CA ALA A 166 -26.48 1.12 -7.44
C ALA A 166 -25.12 1.04 -8.14
N GLU A 167 -24.41 2.16 -8.26
CA GLU A 167 -23.07 2.19 -8.86
C GLU A 167 -22.04 1.43 -8.00
N LEU A 168 -22.10 1.58 -6.68
CA LEU A 168 -21.23 0.84 -5.77
C LEU A 168 -21.55 -0.66 -5.78
N ALA A 169 -22.82 -1.06 -5.89
CA ALA A 169 -23.19 -2.46 -6.07
C ALA A 169 -22.64 -3.03 -7.39
N ALA A 170 -22.79 -2.31 -8.49
CA ALA A 170 -22.24 -2.71 -9.79
C ALA A 170 -20.71 -2.81 -9.77
N TRP A 171 -20.03 -1.90 -9.06
CA TRP A 171 -18.59 -1.96 -8.85
C TRP A 171 -18.18 -3.20 -8.04
N VAL A 172 -18.89 -3.52 -6.94
CA VAL A 172 -18.66 -4.73 -6.14
C VAL A 172 -18.84 -6.00 -6.98
N ASP A 173 -19.89 -6.08 -7.78
CA ASP A 173 -20.14 -7.20 -8.69
C ASP A 173 -19.05 -7.33 -9.75
N GLY A 174 -18.61 -6.20 -10.32
CA GLY A 174 -17.48 -6.14 -11.24
C GLY A 174 -16.21 -6.69 -10.63
N VAL A 175 -15.84 -6.27 -9.42
CA VAL A 175 -14.67 -6.79 -8.71
C VAL A 175 -14.78 -8.30 -8.47
N ASN A 176 -15.94 -8.77 -8.00
CA ASN A 176 -16.17 -10.19 -7.72
C ASN A 176 -16.26 -11.08 -8.97
N SER A 177 -16.46 -10.51 -10.17
CA SER A 177 -16.39 -11.26 -11.43
C SER A 177 -14.95 -11.70 -11.80
N GLY A 178 -13.94 -11.18 -11.10
CA GLY A 178 -12.53 -11.53 -11.29
C GLY A 178 -11.78 -10.60 -12.23
N VAL A 179 -12.20 -9.34 -12.37
CA VAL A 179 -11.50 -8.33 -13.21
C VAL A 179 -10.03 -8.14 -12.83
N LEU A 180 -9.67 -8.33 -11.55
CA LEU A 180 -8.28 -8.25 -11.06
C LEU A 180 -7.47 -9.53 -11.29
N GLU A 181 -8.10 -10.67 -11.51
CA GLU A 181 -7.42 -11.96 -11.75
C GLU A 181 -7.35 -12.31 -13.23
N ARG A 182 -8.46 -12.09 -13.95
CA ARG A 182 -8.70 -12.59 -15.31
C ARG A 182 -9.02 -11.49 -16.33
N GLY A 183 -8.92 -10.22 -15.95
CA GLY A 183 -9.17 -9.10 -16.85
C GLY A 183 -8.08 -8.91 -17.89
N ASP A 184 -8.42 -8.22 -18.98
CA ASP A 184 -7.49 -7.88 -20.04
C ASP A 184 -6.47 -6.81 -19.61
N GLY A 185 -5.23 -6.98 -20.05
CA GLY A 185 -4.14 -6.03 -19.82
C GLY A 185 -3.38 -6.23 -18.51
N PRO A 186 -2.31 -5.43 -18.29
CA PRO A 186 -1.43 -5.57 -17.14
C PRO A 186 -2.17 -5.36 -15.81
N LEU A 187 -1.81 -6.16 -14.79
CA LEU A 187 -2.37 -6.02 -13.44
C LEU A 187 -2.36 -4.57 -12.91
N PRO A 188 -1.29 -3.77 -13.09
CA PRO A 188 -1.29 -2.39 -12.60
C PRO A 188 -2.36 -1.49 -13.21
N GLU A 189 -2.66 -1.66 -14.50
CA GLU A 189 -3.68 -0.86 -15.19
C GLU A 189 -5.09 -1.29 -14.75
N ARG A 190 -5.31 -2.60 -14.57
CA ARG A 190 -6.58 -3.13 -14.03
C ARG A 190 -6.82 -2.67 -12.60
N LEU A 191 -5.77 -2.65 -11.76
CA LEU A 191 -5.81 -2.13 -10.40
C LEU A 191 -6.09 -0.62 -10.38
N ALA A 192 -5.43 0.14 -11.26
CA ALA A 192 -5.64 1.57 -11.42
C ALA A 192 -7.08 1.89 -11.83
N LYS A 193 -7.63 1.17 -12.81
CA LYS A 193 -9.03 1.31 -13.22
C LYS A 193 -9.98 1.00 -12.06
N MET A 194 -9.80 -0.14 -11.39
CA MET A 194 -10.64 -0.56 -10.28
C MET A 194 -10.66 0.49 -9.15
N HIS A 195 -9.48 0.99 -8.75
CA HIS A 195 -9.36 2.01 -7.72
C HIS A 195 -9.98 3.34 -8.16
N ASN A 196 -9.70 3.80 -9.39
CA ASN A 196 -10.25 5.04 -9.91
C ASN A 196 -11.78 5.01 -10.01
N ASP A 197 -12.35 3.89 -10.49
CA ASP A 197 -13.80 3.70 -10.54
C ASP A 197 -14.43 3.79 -9.15
N ALA A 198 -13.79 3.24 -8.12
CA ALA A 198 -14.27 3.32 -6.73
C ALA A 198 -14.27 4.78 -6.22
N GLU A 199 -13.18 5.51 -6.47
CA GLU A 199 -13.01 6.91 -6.05
C GLU A 199 -13.99 7.85 -6.76
N ARG A 200 -14.36 7.55 -8.01
CA ARG A 200 -15.36 8.29 -8.80
C ARG A 200 -16.78 8.13 -8.26
N ILE A 201 -17.11 6.99 -7.66
CA ILE A 201 -18.43 6.79 -7.03
C ILE A 201 -18.54 7.67 -5.79
N HIS A 202 -17.44 7.84 -5.05
CA HIS A 202 -17.32 8.71 -3.89
C HIS A 202 -18.46 8.52 -2.85
N PRO A 203 -18.63 7.30 -2.32
CA PRO A 203 -19.88 6.87 -1.68
C PRO A 203 -20.20 7.46 -0.30
N PHE A 204 -19.27 8.16 0.33
CA PHE A 204 -19.38 8.64 1.70
C PHE A 204 -19.30 10.17 1.78
N VAL A 205 -19.81 10.74 2.88
CA VAL A 205 -19.74 12.19 3.13
C VAL A 205 -18.31 12.71 3.28
N ASP A 206 -17.39 11.89 3.78
CA ASP A 206 -15.97 12.23 3.94
C ASP A 206 -15.09 10.95 3.86
N ARG A 207 -13.77 11.12 3.74
CA ARG A 207 -12.74 10.08 3.84
C ARG A 207 -12.82 8.97 2.78
N ASN A 208 -13.43 9.25 1.63
CA ASN A 208 -13.48 8.35 0.49
C ASN A 208 -12.08 7.91 0.04
N GLY A 209 -11.13 8.84 -0.12
CA GLY A 209 -9.77 8.51 -0.54
C GLY A 209 -9.05 7.54 0.40
N ARG A 210 -9.22 7.71 1.72
CA ARG A 210 -8.65 6.79 2.73
C ARG A 210 -9.34 5.43 2.67
N THR A 211 -10.65 5.41 2.47
CA THR A 211 -11.44 4.19 2.33
C THR A 211 -11.06 3.42 1.08
N GLY A 212 -10.96 4.07 -0.08
CA GLY A 212 -10.61 3.43 -1.34
C GLY A 212 -9.19 2.86 -1.36
N ARG A 213 -8.22 3.52 -0.71
CA ARG A 213 -6.87 2.96 -0.50
C ARG A 213 -6.87 1.70 0.35
N LEU A 214 -7.65 1.67 1.43
CA LEU A 214 -7.81 0.49 2.29
C LEU A 214 -8.59 -0.64 1.60
N VAL A 215 -9.61 -0.32 0.81
CA VAL A 215 -10.33 -1.29 -0.03
C VAL A 215 -9.39 -1.90 -1.07
N MET A 216 -8.57 -1.08 -1.75
CA MET A 216 -7.55 -1.57 -2.68
C MET A 216 -6.58 -2.54 -1.98
N ASN A 217 -6.12 -2.21 -0.78
CA ASN A 217 -5.22 -3.09 -0.02
C ASN A 217 -5.89 -4.38 0.49
N LEU A 218 -7.17 -4.34 0.87
CA LEU A 218 -7.95 -5.54 1.18
C LEU A 218 -7.97 -6.50 -0.01
N LEU A 219 -8.27 -5.99 -1.21
CA LEU A 219 -8.30 -6.78 -2.44
C LEU A 219 -6.92 -7.35 -2.78
N LEU A 220 -5.87 -6.53 -2.74
CA LEU A 220 -4.50 -6.97 -3.02
C LEU A 220 -4.07 -8.10 -2.07
N VAL A 221 -4.26 -7.94 -0.77
CA VAL A 221 -3.84 -8.95 0.21
C VAL A 221 -4.64 -10.25 0.08
N ARG A 222 -5.93 -10.18 -0.28
CA ARG A 222 -6.75 -11.38 -0.57
C ARG A 222 -6.28 -12.13 -1.82
N LEU A 223 -5.79 -11.40 -2.81
CA LEU A 223 -5.19 -11.96 -4.04
C LEU A 223 -3.71 -12.32 -3.87
N ASP A 224 -3.21 -12.33 -2.63
CA ASP A 224 -1.81 -12.62 -2.29
C ASP A 224 -0.80 -11.67 -2.97
N HIS A 225 -1.22 -10.43 -3.20
CA HIS A 225 -0.40 -9.35 -3.75
C HIS A 225 0.07 -8.36 -2.67
N PRO A 226 1.28 -7.81 -2.79
CA PRO A 226 1.78 -6.78 -1.88
C PRO A 226 0.82 -5.59 -1.79
N PRO A 227 0.50 -5.09 -0.59
CA PRO A 227 -0.28 -3.87 -0.45
C PRO A 227 0.47 -2.67 -1.03
N VAL A 228 -0.27 -1.63 -1.38
CA VAL A 228 0.22 -0.36 -1.92
C VAL A 228 0.20 0.72 -0.86
N ILE A 229 1.31 1.45 -0.75
CA ILE A 229 1.42 2.67 0.07
C ILE A 229 1.82 3.79 -0.88
N ILE A 230 0.91 4.75 -1.07
CA ILE A 230 1.17 5.96 -1.83
C ILE A 230 1.80 6.97 -0.88
N LEU A 231 3.07 7.30 -1.10
CA LEU A 231 3.82 8.18 -0.21
C LEU A 231 3.28 9.62 -0.31
N LYS A 232 3.23 10.35 0.79
CA LYS A 232 2.75 11.75 0.81
C LYS A 232 3.42 12.68 -0.21
N LYS A 233 4.71 12.44 -0.51
CA LYS A 233 5.48 13.17 -1.53
C LYS A 233 5.01 12.92 -2.97
N GLN A 234 4.15 11.92 -3.18
CA GLN A 234 3.58 11.53 -4.46
C GLN A 234 2.16 12.05 -4.64
N ARG A 235 1.64 12.88 -3.71
CA ARG A 235 0.28 13.42 -3.75
C ARG A 235 -0.09 14.00 -5.11
N ASP A 236 0.67 14.98 -5.58
CA ASP A 236 0.34 15.69 -6.82
C ASP A 236 0.43 14.74 -8.03
N ARG A 237 1.45 13.88 -8.06
CA ARG A 237 1.57 12.85 -9.10
C ARG A 237 0.40 11.87 -9.09
N CYS A 238 -0.15 11.54 -7.91
CA CYS A 238 -1.30 10.66 -7.77
C CYS A 238 -2.57 11.35 -8.29
N LEU A 239 -2.80 12.60 -7.91
CA LEU A 239 -3.94 13.40 -8.37
C LEU A 239 -3.89 13.61 -9.90
N ASP A 240 -2.73 13.95 -10.45
CA ASP A 240 -2.53 14.07 -11.91
C ASP A 240 -2.80 12.74 -12.63
N ALA A 241 -2.42 11.62 -12.03
CA ALA A 241 -2.66 10.30 -12.59
C ALA A 241 -4.12 9.88 -12.51
N MET A 242 -4.84 10.24 -11.44
CA MET A 242 -6.29 10.02 -11.32
C MET A 242 -7.06 10.88 -12.32
N GLY A 243 -6.70 12.16 -12.50
CA GLY A 243 -7.34 13.01 -13.51
C GLY A 243 -7.19 12.48 -14.95
N LYS A 244 -6.10 11.76 -15.25
CA LYS A 244 -5.94 11.04 -16.52
C LYS A 244 -6.77 9.76 -16.57
N ALA A 245 -6.83 9.01 -15.48
CA ALA A 245 -7.67 7.83 -15.36
C ALA A 245 -9.17 8.17 -15.50
N ASP A 246 -9.60 9.36 -15.07
CA ASP A 246 -10.98 9.84 -15.22
C ASP A 246 -11.44 9.94 -16.68
N VAL A 247 -10.50 10.15 -17.61
CA VAL A 247 -10.74 10.16 -19.07
C VAL A 247 -10.29 8.87 -19.76
N GLY A 248 -9.98 7.82 -18.99
CA GLY A 248 -9.66 6.48 -19.49
C GLY A 248 -8.17 6.17 -19.65
N ASP A 249 -7.26 7.09 -19.31
CA ASP A 249 -5.81 6.87 -19.34
C ASP A 249 -5.31 6.37 -17.97
N TYR A 250 -5.45 5.06 -17.72
CA TYR A 250 -5.09 4.41 -16.44
C TYR A 250 -3.58 4.19 -16.26
N ASP A 251 -2.85 4.34 -17.34
CA ASP A 251 -1.43 4.05 -17.51
C ASP A 251 -0.50 4.77 -16.51
N PRO A 252 -0.66 6.08 -16.23
CA PRO A 252 0.14 6.80 -15.24
C PRO A 252 -0.12 6.33 -13.81
N LEU A 253 -1.38 6.03 -13.49
CA LEU A 253 -1.78 5.53 -12.18
C LEU A 253 -1.28 4.09 -12.00
N GLY A 254 -1.41 3.24 -13.02
CA GLY A 254 -0.85 1.90 -13.05
C GLY A 254 0.66 1.88 -12.81
N GLU A 255 1.42 2.76 -13.48
CA GLU A 255 2.87 2.87 -13.21
C GLU A 255 3.16 3.25 -11.75
N LEU A 256 2.36 4.16 -11.16
CA LEU A 256 2.52 4.58 -9.77
C LEU A 256 2.25 3.41 -8.81
N LEU A 257 1.14 2.70 -9.01
CA LEU A 257 0.76 1.55 -8.18
C LEU A 257 1.76 0.40 -8.32
N ALA A 258 2.22 0.07 -9.54
CA ALA A 258 3.23 -0.96 -9.76
C ALA A 258 4.54 -0.69 -9.00
N ARG A 259 5.00 0.57 -9.04
CA ARG A 259 6.19 0.98 -8.29
C ARG A 259 5.99 0.87 -6.79
N ALA A 260 4.82 1.26 -6.28
CA ALA A 260 4.50 1.15 -4.87
C ALA A 260 4.44 -0.32 -4.40
N MET A 261 3.84 -1.22 -5.20
CA MET A 261 3.84 -2.66 -4.94
C MET A 261 5.25 -3.24 -4.87
N ILE A 262 6.11 -2.92 -5.85
CA ILE A 262 7.51 -3.37 -5.88
C ILE A 262 8.26 -2.84 -4.65
N ASP A 263 8.10 -1.57 -4.30
CA ASP A 263 8.79 -0.96 -3.17
C ASP A 263 8.37 -1.61 -1.85
N ASN A 264 7.07 -1.78 -1.64
CA ASN A 264 6.52 -2.42 -0.43
C ASN A 264 6.92 -3.89 -0.30
N LEU A 265 6.89 -4.63 -1.40
CA LEU A 265 7.38 -6.01 -1.44
C LEU A 265 8.85 -6.09 -0.98
N ASN A 266 9.71 -5.24 -1.54
CA ASN A 266 11.13 -5.24 -1.19
C ASN A 266 11.40 -4.73 0.23
N ARG A 267 10.64 -3.73 0.69
CA ARG A 267 10.90 -3.04 1.96
C ARG A 267 10.36 -3.79 3.17
N PHE A 268 9.18 -4.40 3.06
CA PHE A 268 8.48 -4.99 4.20
C PHE A 268 8.39 -6.50 4.12
N ILE A 269 7.97 -7.04 2.97
CA ILE A 269 7.60 -8.45 2.84
C ILE A 269 8.82 -9.34 2.66
N LEU A 270 9.63 -9.13 1.61
CA LEU A 270 10.79 -9.98 1.31
C LEU A 270 11.79 -10.13 2.45
N PRO A 271 12.16 -9.06 3.20
CA PRO A 271 13.09 -9.20 4.31
C PRO A 271 12.61 -10.22 5.36
N SER A 272 11.30 -10.32 5.58
CA SER A 272 10.72 -11.20 6.59
C SER A 272 10.66 -12.68 6.19
N ILE A 273 10.57 -12.98 4.89
CA ILE A 273 10.34 -14.34 4.36
C ILE A 273 11.56 -14.96 3.66
N ALA A 274 12.60 -14.17 3.36
CA ALA A 274 13.74 -14.61 2.56
C ALA A 274 14.63 -15.70 3.20
N GLY A 275 14.48 -16.03 4.48
CA GLY A 275 15.40 -16.95 5.17
C GLY A 275 16.88 -16.55 5.01
N PRO A 276 17.84 -17.42 5.39
CA PRO A 276 19.26 -17.11 5.24
C PRO A 276 19.77 -17.30 3.81
N ALA A 277 19.25 -18.29 3.07
CA ALA A 277 19.82 -18.75 1.81
C ALA A 277 19.06 -18.32 0.56
N LYS A 278 17.81 -17.84 0.65
CA LYS A 278 17.03 -17.52 -0.55
C LYS A 278 17.57 -16.24 -1.20
N LEU A 279 17.63 -16.26 -2.52
CA LEU A 279 18.03 -15.10 -3.32
C LEU A 279 16.88 -14.10 -3.42
N VAL A 280 17.11 -12.88 -2.96
CA VAL A 280 16.16 -11.75 -3.04
C VAL A 280 16.87 -10.49 -3.57
N PRO A 281 16.12 -9.51 -4.11
CA PRO A 281 16.70 -8.28 -4.59
C PRO A 281 17.54 -7.58 -3.51
N LEU A 282 18.65 -6.94 -3.91
CA LEU A 282 19.52 -6.22 -2.97
C LEU A 282 18.77 -5.15 -2.16
N ALA A 283 17.66 -4.61 -2.68
CA ALA A 283 16.78 -3.71 -1.96
C ALA A 283 16.24 -4.33 -0.65
N ALA A 284 15.83 -5.61 -0.70
CA ALA A 284 15.31 -6.36 0.44
C ALA A 284 16.39 -6.78 1.45
N LEU A 285 17.67 -6.58 1.15
CA LEU A 285 18.80 -6.92 2.04
C LEU A 285 19.50 -5.68 2.61
N SER A 286 19.06 -4.48 2.23
CA SER A 286 19.65 -3.24 2.70
C SER A 286 19.20 -2.89 4.11
N ASP A 287 20.07 -2.18 4.83
CA ASP A 287 19.80 -1.68 6.18
C ASP A 287 20.56 -0.37 6.44
N MET A 288 20.51 0.12 7.68
CA MET A 288 21.18 1.35 8.09
C MET A 288 22.71 1.27 7.96
N ALA A 289 23.31 0.08 7.95
CA ALA A 289 24.75 -0.11 7.82
C ALA A 289 25.18 -0.30 6.35
N LEU A 290 24.31 -0.86 5.50
CA LEU A 290 24.58 -1.15 4.10
C LEU A 290 23.41 -0.72 3.21
N SER A 291 23.62 0.40 2.51
CA SER A 291 22.68 0.89 1.50
C SER A 291 22.63 -0.02 0.27
N VAL A 292 21.53 0.03 -0.48
CA VAL A 292 21.36 -0.69 -1.76
C VAL A 292 22.50 -0.34 -2.74
N ALA A 293 22.92 0.93 -2.78
CA ALA A 293 24.03 1.36 -3.62
C ALA A 293 25.36 0.71 -3.21
N ALA A 294 25.62 0.58 -1.91
CA ALA A 294 26.81 -0.10 -1.40
C ALA A 294 26.79 -1.60 -1.71
N LEU A 295 25.64 -2.26 -1.53
CA LEU A 295 25.45 -3.66 -1.89
C LEU A 295 25.66 -3.89 -3.39
N ARG A 296 25.09 -3.03 -4.24
CA ARG A 296 25.25 -3.11 -5.70
C ARG A 296 26.70 -2.93 -6.13
N LEU A 297 27.42 -2.00 -5.50
CA LEU A 297 28.85 -1.79 -5.74
C LEU A 297 29.68 -3.01 -5.30
N ALA A 298 29.32 -3.65 -4.20
CA ALA A 298 29.98 -4.85 -3.72
C ALA A 298 29.76 -6.03 -4.68
N ALA A 299 28.51 -6.24 -5.12
CA ALA A 299 28.14 -7.25 -6.11
C ALA A 299 28.87 -7.05 -7.44
N SER A 300 28.86 -5.81 -7.97
CA SER A 300 29.55 -5.51 -9.24
C SER A 300 31.07 -5.68 -9.18
N LYS A 301 31.66 -5.62 -7.97
CA LYS A 301 33.09 -5.84 -7.73
C LYS A 301 33.42 -7.30 -7.36
N GLY A 302 32.44 -8.21 -7.40
CA GLY A 302 32.61 -9.61 -6.99
C GLY A 302 32.93 -9.80 -5.50
N ARG A 303 32.66 -8.78 -4.66
CA ARG A 303 32.92 -8.83 -3.20
C ARG A 303 31.74 -9.35 -2.41
N LEU A 304 30.55 -9.34 -3.02
CA LEU A 304 29.32 -9.90 -2.48
C LEU A 304 28.91 -11.02 -3.43
N ASP A 305 28.63 -12.20 -2.88
CA ASP A 305 28.04 -13.31 -3.64
C ASP A 305 26.63 -12.91 -4.08
N ALA A 306 26.48 -12.68 -5.38
CA ALA A 306 25.28 -12.11 -5.98
C ALA A 306 25.15 -12.51 -7.44
N GLU A 307 23.92 -12.70 -7.89
CA GLU A 307 23.57 -13.04 -9.26
C GLU A 307 22.86 -11.86 -9.92
N LYS A 308 23.19 -11.56 -11.18
CA LYS A 308 22.48 -10.54 -11.97
C LYS A 308 21.52 -11.23 -12.93
N ARG A 309 20.22 -10.96 -12.77
CA ARG A 309 19.18 -11.42 -13.69
C ARG A 309 19.27 -10.74 -15.04
N SER A 310 18.60 -11.31 -16.04
CA SER A 310 18.51 -10.81 -17.41
C SER A 310 17.87 -9.40 -17.51
N ASP A 311 16.98 -9.06 -16.58
CA ASP A 311 16.37 -7.73 -16.43
C ASP A 311 17.30 -6.67 -15.79
N GLY A 312 18.52 -7.07 -15.42
CA GLY A 312 19.52 -6.22 -14.80
C GLY A 312 19.40 -6.09 -13.27
N GLN A 313 18.43 -6.76 -12.64
CA GLN A 313 18.28 -6.79 -11.19
C GLN A 313 19.34 -7.69 -10.56
N TRP A 314 19.94 -7.20 -9.46
CA TRP A 314 20.87 -7.99 -8.65
C TRP A 314 20.14 -8.69 -7.51
N LEU A 315 20.42 -9.97 -7.34
CA LEU A 315 19.95 -10.80 -6.24
C LEU A 315 21.12 -11.28 -5.39
N SER A 316 20.89 -11.43 -4.09
CA SER A 316 21.85 -12.05 -3.16
C SER A 316 21.06 -12.73 -2.02
N SER A 317 21.76 -13.42 -1.12
CA SER A 317 21.17 -14.03 0.07
C SER A 317 21.53 -13.24 1.33
N ARG A 318 20.72 -13.37 2.38
CA ARG A 318 21.02 -12.77 3.69
C ARG A 318 22.34 -13.29 4.25
N ALA A 319 22.62 -14.59 4.09
CA ALA A 319 23.89 -15.20 4.49
C ALA A 319 25.10 -14.60 3.76
N ALA A 320 24.97 -14.33 2.46
CA ALA A 320 26.03 -13.68 1.68
C ALA A 320 26.30 -12.24 2.16
N VAL A 321 25.24 -11.48 2.46
CA VAL A 321 25.37 -10.12 2.99
C VAL A 321 26.01 -10.10 4.38
N GLU A 322 25.63 -11.01 5.27
CA GLU A 322 26.26 -11.12 6.60
C GLU A 322 27.73 -11.55 6.51
N THR A 323 28.06 -12.48 5.61
CA THR A 323 29.45 -12.86 5.32
C THR A 323 30.26 -11.66 4.81
N TYR A 324 29.68 -10.85 3.93
CA TYR A 324 30.29 -9.61 3.44
C TYR A 324 30.47 -8.57 4.56
N LYS A 325 29.49 -8.40 5.45
CA LYS A 325 29.61 -7.50 6.62
C LYS A 325 30.74 -7.95 7.55
N ALA A 326 30.87 -9.24 7.80
CA ALA A 326 31.92 -9.80 8.64
C ALA A 326 33.32 -9.57 8.05
N SER A 327 33.49 -9.77 6.74
CA SER A 327 34.78 -9.53 6.07
C SER A 327 35.21 -8.05 6.12
N ARG A 328 34.26 -7.11 6.03
CA ARG A 328 34.54 -5.67 6.23
C ARG A 328 35.03 -5.34 7.64
N LYS A 329 34.45 -5.98 8.67
CA LYS A 329 34.84 -5.76 10.07
C LYS A 329 36.27 -6.29 10.36
N HIS A 330 36.70 -7.34 9.66
CA HIS A 330 38.08 -7.86 9.78
C HIS A 330 39.10 -7.03 8.99
N ALA A 331 38.74 -6.49 7.83
CA ALA A 331 39.62 -5.60 7.06
C ALA A 331 39.97 -4.28 7.79
N GLY A 332 39.10 -3.81 8.71
CA GLY A 332 39.36 -2.62 9.53
C GLY A 332 40.15 -2.87 10.81
N ARG A 333 40.63 -4.09 11.06
CA ARG A 333 41.33 -4.51 12.29
C ARG A 333 42.80 -4.91 12.08
N GLN A 334 43.42 -4.56 10.95
CA GLN A 334 44.87 -4.72 10.84
C GLN A 334 45.57 -3.74 11.81
N PRO A 335 46.44 -4.22 12.73
CA PRO A 335 47.26 -3.35 13.55
C PRO A 335 48.19 -2.56 12.62
N LEU A 336 48.31 -1.26 12.86
CA LEU A 336 49.46 -0.50 12.40
C LEU A 336 50.67 -1.07 13.15
N GLU A 337 51.49 -1.86 12.46
CA GLU A 337 52.84 -2.23 12.92
C GLU A 337 53.77 -1.01 12.87
#